data_AF-A0ABD1YRK0-F1
#
_entry.id   AF-A0ABD1YRK0-F1
#
_cell.length_a   1.000
_cell.length_b   1.000
_cell.length_c   1.000
_cell.angle_alpha   90.00
_cell.angle_beta   90.00
_cell.angle_gamma   90.00
#
_symmetry.space_group_name_H-M   'P 1'
#
loop_
_entity.id
_entity.type
_entity.pdbx_description
1 polymer ?
#
loop_
_entity_poly.entity_id
_entity_poly.type
_entity_poly.pdbx_seq_one_letter_code
_entity_poly.pdbx_strand_id
1 'polypeptide(L)'
;MGAEDNKGYQPWWAIDKAAWRERFSPFYRLVGITENRTAPLKPWTDRDVEEFIKSEPVHGPRLKLVRQGAQVAAVGALAGGLTSAGVAIRYSKNYVGAVLAFVGGSAVGWAVAEEGANYALGLYKFDCLETNLKFLDWWQAKTEG
;
A
#
# COMPACT_ATOMS: atom_id res chain seq x y z
N MET A 1 15.62 35.63 -11.08
CA MET A 1 14.51 36.18 -11.88
C MET A 1 14.04 35.10 -12.84
N GLY A 2 12.74 34.80 -12.83
CA GLY A 2 12.10 33.81 -13.72
C GLY A 2 11.55 32.61 -12.94
N ALA A 3 10.25 32.33 -12.85
CA ALA A 3 9.09 32.95 -13.47
C ALA A 3 7.93 32.87 -12.47
N GLU A 4 7.26 34.00 -12.20
CA GLU A 4 5.94 33.95 -11.59
C GLU A 4 4.99 33.34 -12.62
N ASP A 5 4.42 32.20 -12.24
CA ASP A 5 3.48 31.40 -13.02
C ASP A 5 2.20 32.23 -13.23
N ASN A 6 2.13 32.91 -14.37
CA ASN A 6 1.01 33.75 -14.78
C ASN A 6 -0.18 32.86 -15.17
N LYS A 7 -0.76 32.17 -14.18
CA LYS A 7 -1.93 31.31 -14.35
C LYS A 7 -3.18 32.17 -14.45
N GLY A 8 -3.55 32.53 -15.67
CA GLY A 8 -4.90 33.01 -15.98
C GLY A 8 -5.97 31.99 -15.54
N TYR A 9 -7.24 32.41 -15.52
CA TYR A 9 -8.39 31.57 -15.12
C TYR A 9 -8.32 30.18 -15.76
N GLN A 10 -8.21 29.14 -14.93
CA GLN A 10 -8.32 27.75 -15.35
C GLN A 10 -9.76 27.28 -15.07
N PRO A 11 -10.44 26.67 -16.04
CA PRO A 11 -11.76 26.09 -15.80
C PRO A 11 -11.68 24.97 -14.75
N TRP A 12 -12.77 24.70 -14.03
CA TRP A 12 -12.80 23.73 -12.92
C TRP A 12 -12.46 22.27 -13.31
N TRP A 13 -12.48 21.95 -14.61
CA TRP A 13 -12.09 20.65 -15.18
C TRP A 13 -10.65 20.63 -15.70
N ALA A 14 -9.93 21.75 -15.67
CA ALA A 14 -8.54 21.81 -16.08
C ALA A 14 -7.69 20.94 -15.15
N ILE A 15 -6.97 19.99 -15.75
CA ILE A 15 -6.09 19.09 -15.02
C ILE A 15 -4.85 19.88 -14.58
N ASP A 16 -4.73 20.12 -13.27
CA ASP A 16 -3.49 20.63 -12.70
C ASP A 16 -2.43 19.53 -12.70
N LYS A 17 -1.64 19.47 -13.77
CA LYS A 17 -0.58 18.46 -13.94
C LYS A 17 0.43 18.47 -12.78
N ALA A 18 0.67 19.62 -12.14
CA ALA A 18 1.59 19.70 -11.01
C ALA A 18 0.96 19.02 -9.78
N ALA A 19 -0.29 19.34 -9.47
CA ALA A 19 -1.03 18.71 -8.37
C ALA A 19 -1.19 17.18 -8.59
N TRP A 20 -1.48 16.76 -9.83
CA TRP A 20 -1.53 15.33 -10.18
C TRP A 20 -0.16 14.67 -9.99
N ARG A 21 0.92 15.31 -10.42
CA ARG A 21 2.28 14.76 -10.26
C ARG A 21 2.68 14.63 -8.79
N GLU A 22 2.30 15.59 -7.95
CA GLU A 22 2.54 15.54 -6.51
C GLU A 22 1.74 14.41 -5.85
N ARG A 23 0.44 14.29 -6.20
CA ARG A 23 -0.45 13.24 -5.67
C ARG A 23 0.06 11.83 -6.00
N PHE A 24 0.61 11.63 -7.19
CA PHE A 24 1.16 10.35 -7.63
C PHE A 24 2.67 10.23 -7.37
N SER A 25 3.31 11.20 -6.69
CA SER A 25 4.75 11.14 -6.43
C SER A 25 5.21 9.89 -5.67
N PRO A 26 4.47 9.33 -4.69
CA PRO A 26 4.85 8.07 -4.04
C PRO A 26 4.83 6.89 -5.02
N PHE A 27 3.84 6.86 -5.91
CA PHE A 27 3.73 5.85 -6.96
C PHE A 27 4.89 5.96 -7.95
N TYR A 28 5.23 7.17 -8.40
CA TYR A 28 6.38 7.38 -9.29
C TYR A 28 7.70 7.00 -8.64
N ARG A 29 7.87 7.23 -7.32
CA ARG A 29 9.03 6.72 -6.58
C ARG A 29 9.07 5.19 -6.57
N LEU A 30 7.96 4.54 -6.26
CA LEU A 30 7.86 3.08 -6.24
C LEU A 30 8.19 2.46 -7.61
N VAL A 31 7.63 3.03 -8.68
CA VAL A 31 7.88 2.60 -10.05
C VAL A 31 9.33 2.86 -10.46
N GLY A 32 9.88 4.03 -10.11
CA GLY A 32 11.27 4.39 -10.39
C GLY A 32 12.30 3.44 -9.75
N ILE A 33 11.98 2.85 -8.59
CA ILE A 33 12.80 1.80 -7.95
C ILE A 33 12.91 0.55 -8.85
N THR A 34 11.89 0.28 -9.69
CA THR A 34 11.82 -0.91 -10.55
C THR A 34 12.26 -0.68 -12.00
N GLU A 35 11.99 0.49 -12.57
CA GLU A 35 12.20 0.74 -14.02
C GLU A 35 13.67 0.85 -14.43
N ASN A 36 14.55 1.33 -13.56
CA ASN A 36 15.94 1.62 -13.91
C ASN A 36 16.91 0.44 -13.69
N ARG A 37 16.42 -0.81 -13.66
CA ARG A 37 17.23 -1.98 -13.27
C ARG A 37 17.40 -2.99 -14.40
N THR A 38 18.62 -3.51 -14.54
CA THR A 38 18.97 -4.64 -15.41
C THR A 38 18.66 -6.00 -14.78
N ALA A 39 18.52 -6.08 -13.46
CA ALA A 39 18.17 -7.30 -12.73
C ALA A 39 17.07 -7.01 -11.68
N PRO A 40 16.15 -7.97 -11.43
CA PRO A 40 15.10 -7.80 -10.43
C PRO A 40 15.69 -7.62 -9.03
N LEU A 41 15.06 -6.76 -8.23
CA LEU A 41 15.38 -6.61 -6.81
C LEU A 41 15.24 -7.97 -6.12
N LYS A 42 16.24 -8.32 -5.30
CA LYS A 42 16.14 -9.50 -4.44
C LYS A 42 14.95 -9.26 -3.48
N PRO A 43 14.05 -10.25 -3.30
CA PRO A 43 13.00 -10.13 -2.30
C PRO A 43 13.64 -9.94 -0.93
N TRP A 44 13.12 -8.99 -0.15
CA TRP A 44 13.53 -8.84 1.24
C TRP A 44 13.03 -10.03 2.06
N THR A 45 13.75 -10.32 3.14
CA THR A 45 13.37 -11.35 4.12
C THR A 45 12.90 -10.69 5.42
N ASP A 46 12.27 -11.45 6.30
CA ASP A 46 11.86 -10.94 7.62
C ASP A 46 13.06 -10.45 8.46
N ARG A 47 14.25 -11.02 8.23
CA ARG A 47 15.49 -10.55 8.87
C ARG A 47 15.84 -9.12 8.47
N ASP A 48 15.63 -8.76 7.21
CA ASP A 48 15.90 -7.42 6.70
C ASP A 48 14.94 -6.39 7.31
N VAL A 49 13.71 -6.81 7.57
CA VAL A 49 12.71 -6.00 8.28
C VAL A 49 13.13 -5.78 9.73
N GLU A 50 13.55 -6.83 10.43
CA GLU A 50 14.02 -6.71 11.80
C GLU A 50 15.28 -5.84 11.90
N GLU A 51 16.18 -5.95 10.93
CA GLU A 51 17.37 -5.12 10.85
C GLU A 51 17.03 -3.65 10.64
N PHE A 52 16.09 -3.34 9.74
CA PHE A 52 15.58 -1.97 9.59
C PHE A 52 14.94 -1.44 10.88
N ILE A 53 14.13 -2.27 11.55
CA ILE A 53 13.49 -1.89 12.82
C ILE A 53 14.53 -1.57 13.89
N LYS A 54 15.67 -2.28 13.89
CA LYS A 54 16.78 -2.04 14.81
C LYS A 54 17.62 -0.82 14.41
N SER A 55 17.80 -0.57 13.11
CA SER A 55 18.63 0.54 12.62
C SER A 55 17.92 1.88 12.69
N GLU A 56 16.61 1.93 12.43
CA GLU A 56 15.82 3.15 12.29
C GLU A 56 14.90 3.40 13.49
N PRO A 57 15.22 4.36 14.39
CA PRO A 57 14.47 4.58 15.62
C PRO A 57 13.07 5.20 15.39
N VAL A 58 12.89 5.96 14.30
CA VAL A 58 11.62 6.66 14.02
C VAL A 58 10.69 5.81 13.16
N HIS A 59 11.17 5.32 12.02
CA HIS A 59 10.35 4.56 11.07
C HIS A 59 10.28 3.06 11.39
N GLY A 60 11.22 2.51 12.15
CA GLY A 60 11.24 1.09 12.52
C GLY A 60 9.98 0.65 13.29
N PRO A 61 9.66 1.26 14.45
CA PRO A 61 8.46 0.91 15.22
C PRO A 61 7.17 1.11 14.42
N ARG A 62 7.12 2.15 13.57
CA ARG A 62 6.00 2.42 12.67
C ARG A 62 5.84 1.33 11.62
N LEU A 63 6.93 0.86 11.02
CA LEU A 63 6.92 -0.22 10.02
C LEU A 63 6.36 -1.51 10.61
N LYS A 64 6.66 -1.80 11.89
CA LYS A 64 6.08 -2.95 12.59
C LYS A 64 4.56 -2.86 12.68
N LEU A 65 4.03 -1.70 13.05
CA LEU A 65 2.58 -1.46 13.11
C LEU A 65 1.93 -1.55 11.72
N VAL A 66 2.55 -0.96 10.71
CA VAL A 66 2.08 -1.04 9.31
C VAL A 66 2.00 -2.49 8.85
N ARG A 67 3.03 -3.30 9.12
CA ARG A 67 3.04 -4.72 8.77
C ARG A 67 2.00 -5.53 9.54
N GLN A 68 1.79 -5.23 10.82
CA GLN A 68 0.70 -5.84 11.59
C GLN A 68 -0.67 -5.46 11.01
N GLY A 69 -0.88 -4.20 10.63
CA GLY A 69 -2.11 -3.76 9.97
C GLY A 69 -2.34 -4.46 8.64
N ALA A 70 -1.30 -4.60 7.82
CA ALA A 70 -1.37 -5.34 6.56
C ALA A 70 -1.71 -6.83 6.76
N GLN A 71 -1.19 -7.47 7.80
CA GLN A 71 -1.55 -8.85 8.16
C GLN A 71 -3.03 -8.96 8.56
N VAL A 72 -3.52 -8.04 9.38
CA VAL A 72 -4.95 -7.99 9.78
C VAL A 72 -5.84 -7.79 8.56
N ALA A 73 -5.48 -6.86 7.67
CA ALA A 73 -6.21 -6.61 6.43
C ALA A 73 -6.23 -7.85 5.51
N ALA A 74 -5.11 -8.55 5.38
CA ALA A 74 -5.02 -9.79 4.61
C ALA A 74 -5.91 -10.91 5.18
N VAL A 75 -5.92 -11.08 6.51
CA VAL A 75 -6.82 -12.03 7.17
C VAL A 75 -8.28 -11.63 6.96
N GLY A 76 -8.60 -10.34 7.07
CA GLY A 76 -9.94 -9.80 6.80
C GLY A 76 -10.40 -10.08 5.37
N ALA A 77 -9.51 -9.89 4.39
CA ALA A 77 -9.77 -10.20 2.99
C ALA A 77 -10.07 -11.69 2.79
N LEU A 78 -9.22 -12.58 3.32
CA LEU A 78 -9.45 -14.02 3.23
C LEU A 78 -10.77 -14.44 3.88
N ALA A 79 -11.06 -13.92 5.08
CA ALA A 79 -12.31 -14.20 5.78
C ALA A 79 -13.53 -13.72 4.99
N GLY A 80 -13.51 -12.49 4.48
CA GLY A 80 -14.59 -11.93 3.66
C GLY A 80 -14.78 -12.66 2.34
N GLY A 81 -13.69 -13.05 1.68
CA GLY A 81 -13.72 -13.81 0.44
C GLY A 81 -14.28 -15.22 0.63
N LEU A 82 -13.77 -15.97 1.60
CA LEU A 82 -14.21 -17.34 1.86
C LEU A 82 -15.67 -17.41 2.30
N THR A 83 -16.11 -16.48 3.15
CA THR A 83 -17.51 -16.42 3.59
C THR A 83 -18.45 -16.11 2.42
N SER A 84 -18.11 -15.11 1.60
CA SER A 84 -18.92 -14.72 0.43
C SER A 84 -18.97 -15.82 -0.63
N ALA A 85 -17.83 -16.44 -0.93
CA ALA A 85 -17.75 -17.57 -1.84
C ALA A 85 -18.54 -18.79 -1.33
N GLY A 86 -18.42 -19.11 -0.03
CA GLY A 86 -19.14 -20.22 0.59
C GLY A 86 -20.66 -20.05 0.51
N VAL A 87 -21.17 -18.84 0.77
CA VAL A 87 -22.58 -18.50 0.60
C VAL A 87 -23.00 -18.64 -0.87
N ALA A 88 -22.21 -18.10 -1.80
CA ALA A 88 -22.50 -18.20 -3.24
C ALA A 88 -22.55 -19.65 -3.72
N ILE A 89 -21.60 -20.51 -3.34
CA ILE A 89 -21.59 -21.95 -3.69
C ILE A 89 -22.82 -22.64 -3.09
N ARG A 90 -23.11 -22.39 -1.81
CA ARG A 90 -24.20 -23.05 -1.08
C ARG A 90 -25.56 -22.80 -1.72
N TYR A 91 -25.85 -21.55 -2.12
CA TYR A 91 -27.17 -21.17 -2.61
C TYR A 91 -27.29 -21.14 -4.13
N SER A 92 -26.28 -20.62 -4.84
CA SER A 92 -26.36 -20.48 -6.30
C SER A 92 -25.85 -21.71 -7.07
N LYS A 93 -25.03 -22.56 -6.43
CA LYS A 93 -24.29 -23.68 -7.06
C LYS A 93 -23.48 -23.27 -8.31
N ASN A 94 -23.21 -21.96 -8.47
CA ASN A 94 -22.48 -21.41 -9.60
C ASN A 94 -21.05 -21.06 -9.17
N TYR A 95 -20.07 -21.79 -9.73
CA TYR A 95 -18.66 -21.61 -9.40
C TYR A 95 -18.08 -20.29 -9.92
N VAL A 96 -18.53 -19.81 -11.09
CA VAL A 96 -18.07 -18.50 -11.62
C VAL A 96 -18.61 -17.38 -10.73
N GLY A 97 -19.88 -17.47 -10.33
CA GLY A 97 -20.49 -16.55 -9.36
C GLY A 97 -19.78 -16.60 -8.00
N ALA A 98 -19.33 -17.77 -7.56
CA ALA A 98 -18.57 -17.93 -6.33
C ALA A 98 -17.18 -17.29 -6.39
N VAL A 99 -16.49 -17.36 -7.53
CA VAL A 99 -15.21 -16.66 -7.74
C VAL A 99 -15.42 -15.14 -7.69
N LEU A 100 -16.47 -14.63 -8.33
CA LEU A 100 -16.80 -13.20 -8.25
C LEU A 100 -17.15 -12.78 -6.82
N ALA A 101 -17.93 -13.60 -6.11
CA ALA A 101 -18.26 -13.38 -4.70
C ALA A 101 -17.02 -13.44 -3.80
N PHE A 102 -16.05 -14.31 -4.09
CA PHE A 102 -14.78 -14.36 -3.38
C PHE A 102 -14.01 -13.05 -3.53
N VAL A 103 -13.89 -12.54 -4.76
CA VAL A 103 -13.17 -11.29 -5.03
C VAL A 103 -13.85 -10.10 -4.36
N GLY A 104 -15.17 -9.98 -4.52
CA GLY A 104 -15.95 -8.91 -3.88
C GLY A 104 -15.89 -8.98 -2.35
N GLY A 105 -16.08 -10.17 -1.79
CA GLY A 105 -15.97 -10.41 -0.36
C GLY A 105 -14.58 -10.12 0.20
N SER A 106 -13.53 -10.42 -0.57
CA SER A 106 -12.15 -10.12 -0.19
C SER A 106 -11.88 -8.63 -0.16
N ALA A 107 -12.37 -7.88 -1.15
CA ALA A 107 -12.22 -6.42 -1.18
C ALA A 107 -12.94 -5.74 0.01
N VAL A 108 -14.17 -6.17 0.32
CA VAL A 108 -14.93 -5.63 1.46
C VAL A 108 -14.28 -6.04 2.78
N GLY A 109 -13.90 -7.30 2.92
CA GLY A 109 -13.23 -7.82 4.12
C GLY A 109 -11.89 -7.14 4.38
N TRP A 110 -11.11 -6.85 3.33
CA TRP A 110 -9.90 -6.05 3.40
C TRP A 110 -10.19 -4.65 3.95
N ALA A 111 -11.15 -3.93 3.34
CA ALA A 111 -11.44 -2.54 3.70
C ALA A 111 -11.87 -2.39 5.17
N VAL A 112 -12.77 -3.25 5.64
CA VAL A 112 -13.24 -3.24 7.04
C VAL A 112 -12.12 -3.57 8.00
N ALA A 113 -11.29 -4.57 7.68
CA ALA A 113 -10.17 -4.95 8.53
C ALA A 113 -9.06 -3.90 8.54
N GLU A 114 -8.81 -3.22 7.41
CA GLU A 114 -7.88 -2.10 7.31
C GLU A 114 -8.34 -0.92 8.17
N GLU A 115 -9.63 -0.56 8.13
CA GLU A 115 -10.18 0.51 8.98
C GLU A 115 -10.09 0.15 10.48
N GLY A 116 -10.44 -1.09 10.82
CA GLY A 116 -10.29 -1.62 12.18
C GLY A 116 -8.83 -1.59 12.65
N ALA A 117 -7.89 -2.01 11.80
CA ALA A 117 -6.47 -1.97 12.10
C ALA A 117 -5.95 -0.53 12.22
N ASN A 118 -6.40 0.38 11.37
CA ASN A 118 -6.05 1.79 11.42
C ASN A 118 -6.41 2.39 12.77
N TYR A 119 -7.63 2.12 13.26
CA TYR A 119 -8.08 2.59 14.57
C TYR A 119 -7.34 1.90 15.71
N ALA A 120 -7.25 0.56 15.70
CA ALA A 120 -6.69 -0.22 16.80
C ALA A 120 -5.18 -0.02 16.98
N LEU A 121 -4.43 0.08 15.90
CA LEU A 121 -2.98 0.27 15.91
C LEU A 121 -2.57 1.75 15.85
N GLY A 122 -3.54 2.66 15.72
CA GLY A 122 -3.28 4.09 15.59
C GLY A 122 -2.51 4.48 14.33
N LEU A 123 -2.68 3.73 13.23
CA LEU A 123 -1.98 3.98 11.96
C LEU A 123 -2.34 5.35 11.37
N TYR A 124 -3.53 5.86 11.67
CA TYR A 124 -3.95 7.22 11.28
C TYR A 124 -3.07 8.34 11.86
N LYS A 125 -2.23 8.04 12.86
CA LYS A 125 -1.36 9.03 13.53
C LYS A 125 -0.07 9.32 12.75
N PHE A 126 0.25 8.55 11.71
CA PHE A 126 1.49 8.73 10.95
C PHE A 126 1.34 8.27 9.49
N ASP A 127 2.25 8.73 8.63
CA ASP A 127 2.25 8.33 7.23
C ASP A 127 2.84 6.91 7.06
N CYS A 128 1.95 5.96 6.81
CA CYS A 128 2.28 4.56 6.56
C CYS A 128 3.00 4.37 5.23
N LEU A 129 2.69 5.20 4.22
CA LEU A 129 3.30 5.15 2.90
C LEU A 129 4.73 5.69 2.96
N GLU A 130 4.94 6.80 3.64
CA GLU A 130 6.29 7.34 3.87
C GLU A 130 7.16 6.32 4.61
N THR A 131 6.61 5.66 5.63
CA THR A 131 7.31 4.61 6.39
C THR A 131 7.72 3.43 5.51
N ASN A 132 6.85 3.00 4.59
CA ASN A 132 7.18 1.96 3.62
C ASN A 132 8.23 2.42 2.60
N LEU A 133 8.15 3.65 2.10
CA LEU A 133 9.15 4.20 1.18
C LEU A 133 10.53 4.28 1.84
N LYS A 134 10.61 4.70 3.11
CA LYS A 134 11.88 4.72 3.86
C LYS A 134 12.49 3.34 4.03
N PHE A 135 11.67 2.32 4.25
CA PHE A 135 12.13 0.93 4.27
C PHE A 135 12.70 0.51 2.90
N LEU A 136 12.03 0.87 1.81
CA LEU A 136 12.50 0.55 0.45
C LEU A 136 13.79 1.29 0.10
N ASP A 137 13.92 2.57 0.45
CA ASP A 137 15.14 3.35 0.26
C ASP A 137 16.33 2.72 1.01
N TRP A 138 16.12 2.35 2.28
CA TRP A 138 17.12 1.64 3.09
C TRP A 138 17.47 0.27 2.50
N TRP A 139 16.47 -0.49 2.06
CA TRP A 139 16.66 -1.81 1.45
C TRP A 139 17.48 -1.69 0.17
N GLN A 140 17.16 -0.72 -0.67
CA GLN A 140 17.91 -0.44 -1.88
C GLN A 140 19.38 -0.13 -1.56
N ALA A 141 19.63 0.81 -0.65
CA ALA A 141 20.98 1.18 -0.24
C ALA A 141 21.79 -0.01 0.31
N LYS A 142 21.15 -0.91 1.06
CA LYS A 142 21.77 -2.15 1.57
C LYS A 142 22.13 -3.15 0.47
N THR A 143 21.31 -3.25 -0.58
CA THR A 143 21.51 -4.23 -1.66
C THR A 143 22.43 -3.74 -2.78
N GLU A 144 22.58 -2.42 -2.94
CA GLU A 144 23.42 -1.78 -3.96
C GLU A 144 24.78 -1.30 -3.42
N GLY A 145 24.97 -1.33 -2.10
CA GLY A 145 26.22 -1.01 -1.41
C GLY A 145 27.23 -2.15 -1.37
#